data_AF-A0AAD7QMY0-F1
#
_entry.id   AF-A0AAD7QMY0-F1
#
_cell.length_a   1.000
_cell.length_b   1.000
_cell.length_c   1.000
_cell.angle_alpha   90.00
_cell.angle_beta   90.00
_cell.angle_gamma   90.00
#
_symmetry.space_group_name_H-M   'P 1'
#
loop_
_entity.id
_entity.type
_entity.pdbx_description
1 polymer ?
#
loop_
_entity_poly.entity_id
_entity_poly.type
_entity_poly.pdbx_seq_one_letter_code
_entity_poly.pdbx_strand_id
1 'polypeptide(L)'
;MTAPSGIHERAARWIDSETMAFVEEYLSPRSPHTLKNIGLVGSTSKHFPDEYRGSRKEADGGFIYEHLDGEAKMVIAVQVGYTEAYGKLLDDKDMWINGSGANVVVLVCFKEKPRFKHPATRRYREITDWRAEKAVMSRAVGETAQLSVQQGYYGPLEYRNHMWAGELTEVFIEVWRQYSHNRMVSSIASLFLWRMICSNMAYF
;
A
#
# COMPACT_ATOMS: atom_id res chain seq x y z
N MET A 1 -9.04 13.28 -1.19
CA MET A 1 -7.88 13.17 -2.09
C MET A 1 -7.00 12.08 -1.54
N THR A 2 -6.52 11.22 -2.42
CA THR A 2 -5.66 10.08 -2.14
C THR A 2 -4.22 10.45 -2.44
N ALA A 3 -3.29 9.82 -1.74
CA ALA A 3 -1.89 9.84 -2.12
C ALA A 3 -1.70 9.23 -3.53
N PRO A 4 -0.58 9.51 -4.21
CA PRO A 4 -0.25 8.86 -5.47
C PRO A 4 -0.12 7.35 -5.29
N SER A 5 -0.60 6.63 -6.29
CA SER A 5 -0.61 5.16 -6.35
C SER A 5 0.76 4.51 -6.13
N GLY A 6 1.87 5.21 -6.41
CA GLY A 6 3.22 4.67 -6.24
C GLY A 6 3.60 4.32 -4.79
N ILE A 7 3.04 5.02 -3.79
CA ILE A 7 3.25 4.65 -2.37
C ILE A 7 2.49 3.37 -2.05
N HIS A 8 1.23 3.30 -2.51
CA HIS A 8 0.34 2.15 -2.30
C HIS A 8 0.93 0.87 -2.92
N GLU A 9 1.28 0.93 -4.21
CA GLU A 9 1.83 -0.20 -4.97
C GLU A 9 3.15 -0.74 -4.39
N ARG A 10 4.05 0.13 -3.92
CA ARG A 10 5.32 -0.34 -3.32
C ARG A 10 5.14 -0.94 -1.94
N ALA A 11 4.27 -0.36 -1.11
CA ALA A 11 4.02 -0.90 0.22
C ALA A 11 3.38 -2.28 0.10
N ALA A 12 2.44 -2.42 -0.83
CA ALA A 12 1.83 -3.71 -1.15
C ALA A 12 2.86 -4.70 -1.71
N ARG A 13 3.70 -4.30 -2.68
CA ARG A 13 4.80 -5.15 -3.19
C ARG A 13 5.76 -5.63 -2.11
N TRP A 14 6.09 -4.78 -1.13
CA TRP A 14 6.94 -5.19 -0.03
C TRP A 14 6.25 -6.25 0.83
N ILE A 15 4.98 -6.04 1.20
CA ILE A 15 4.20 -7.04 1.92
C ILE A 15 4.08 -8.33 1.13
N ASP A 16 3.82 -8.25 -0.17
CA ASP A 16 3.74 -9.41 -1.05
C ASP A 16 5.08 -10.15 -1.08
N SER A 17 6.21 -9.45 -1.16
CA SER A 17 7.54 -10.05 -1.12
C SER A 17 7.82 -10.78 0.20
N GLU A 18 7.57 -10.14 1.34
CA GLU A 18 7.80 -10.74 2.66
C GLU A 18 6.84 -11.92 2.91
N THR A 19 5.57 -11.75 2.54
CA THR A 19 4.56 -12.80 2.66
C THR A 19 4.91 -13.98 1.76
N MET A 20 5.33 -13.75 0.53
CA MET A 20 5.69 -14.82 -0.40
C MET A 20 6.94 -15.55 0.07
N ALA A 21 7.96 -14.85 0.59
CA ALA A 21 9.14 -15.50 1.16
C ALA A 21 8.76 -16.45 2.30
N PHE A 22 7.88 -16.03 3.21
CA PHE A 22 7.37 -16.88 4.28
C PHE A 22 6.55 -18.07 3.75
N VAL A 23 5.68 -17.83 2.77
CA VAL A 23 4.86 -18.87 2.12
C VAL A 23 5.74 -19.91 1.42
N GLU A 24 6.77 -19.47 0.69
CA GLU A 24 7.74 -20.34 0.02
C GLU A 24 8.50 -21.18 1.04
N GLU A 25 9.04 -20.58 2.10
CA GLU A 25 9.74 -21.29 3.17
C GLU A 25 8.83 -22.35 3.82
N TYR A 26 7.58 -21.99 4.10
CA TYR A 26 6.64 -22.88 4.76
C TYR A 26 6.15 -24.02 3.85
N LEU A 27 5.77 -23.71 2.60
CA LEU A 27 5.14 -24.67 1.69
C LEU A 27 6.13 -25.50 0.87
N SER A 28 7.34 -25.00 0.58
CA SER A 28 8.33 -25.76 -0.22
C SER A 28 8.59 -27.18 0.31
N PRO A 29 8.79 -27.40 1.64
CA PRO A 29 9.00 -28.74 2.17
C PRO A 29 7.70 -29.53 2.41
N ARG A 30 6.53 -28.87 2.43
CA ARG A 30 5.26 -29.49 2.88
C ARG A 30 4.29 -29.77 1.75
N SER A 31 4.17 -28.84 0.81
CA SER A 31 3.20 -28.87 -0.28
C SER A 31 3.67 -28.02 -1.47
N PRO A 32 4.74 -28.43 -2.18
CA PRO A 32 5.31 -27.66 -3.28
C PRO A 32 4.36 -27.53 -4.48
N HIS A 33 3.37 -28.42 -4.61
CA HIS A 33 2.33 -28.31 -5.64
C HIS A 33 1.31 -27.21 -5.32
N THR A 34 1.02 -26.96 -4.04
CA THR A 34 0.16 -25.83 -3.62
C THR A 34 0.81 -24.50 -3.94
N LEU A 35 2.13 -24.41 -3.76
CA LEU A 35 2.90 -23.20 -4.06
C LEU A 35 2.77 -22.76 -5.52
N LYS A 36 2.73 -23.71 -6.46
CA LYS A 36 2.59 -23.42 -7.91
C LYS A 36 1.27 -22.77 -8.29
N ASN A 37 0.25 -22.91 -7.45
CA ASN A 37 -1.09 -22.37 -7.69
C ASN A 37 -1.29 -21.00 -7.04
N ILE A 38 -0.27 -20.47 -6.35
CA ILE A 38 -0.31 -19.14 -5.75
C ILE A 38 0.23 -18.14 -6.76
N GLY A 39 -0.61 -17.17 -7.13
CA GLY A 39 -0.23 -16.05 -7.98
C GLY A 39 -0.25 -14.73 -7.20
N LEU A 40 0.57 -13.77 -7.63
CA LEU A 40 0.50 -12.39 -7.14
C LEU A 40 -0.61 -11.63 -7.86
N VAL A 41 -1.32 -10.78 -7.12
CA VAL A 41 -2.29 -9.85 -7.69
C VAL A 41 -1.51 -8.67 -8.27
N GLY A 42 -1.50 -8.55 -9.60
CA GLY A 42 -1.09 -7.32 -10.26
C GLY A 42 -2.21 -6.27 -10.25
N SER A 43 -1.99 -5.14 -10.93
CA SER A 43 -2.94 -4.04 -11.17
C SER A 43 -4.20 -4.45 -11.95
N THR A 44 -5.02 -5.33 -11.36
CA THR A 44 -6.17 -5.94 -12.00
C THR A 44 -7.40 -5.58 -11.20
N SER A 45 -8.25 -4.75 -11.78
CA SER A 45 -9.50 -4.34 -11.15
C SER A 45 -10.49 -5.50 -11.09
N LYS A 46 -11.13 -5.71 -9.93
CA LYS A 46 -12.25 -6.64 -9.79
C LYS A 46 -13.59 -5.93 -9.81
N HIS A 47 -14.58 -6.62 -10.38
CA HIS A 47 -15.99 -6.29 -10.24
C HIS A 47 -16.56 -7.08 -9.08
N PHE A 48 -17.39 -6.43 -8.27
CA PHE A 48 -18.00 -7.05 -7.10
C PHE A 48 -19.48 -7.37 -7.37
N PRO A 49 -19.98 -8.53 -6.95
CA PRO A 49 -21.39 -8.90 -7.03
C PRO A 49 -22.24 -8.19 -5.96
N ASP A 50 -23.55 -8.44 -6.03
CA ASP A 50 -24.55 -8.14 -5.00
C ASP A 50 -24.61 -6.70 -4.49
N GLU A 51 -24.48 -6.48 -3.18
CA GLU A 51 -24.59 -5.14 -2.58
C GLU A 51 -23.50 -4.17 -3.05
N TYR A 52 -22.41 -4.71 -3.64
CA TYR A 52 -21.33 -3.94 -4.27
C TYR A 52 -21.43 -3.92 -5.80
N ARG A 53 -22.55 -4.37 -6.38
CA ARG A 53 -22.76 -4.42 -7.84
C ARG A 53 -22.57 -3.03 -8.45
N GLY A 54 -21.66 -2.95 -9.43
CA GLY A 54 -21.26 -1.69 -10.09
C GLY A 54 -20.06 -1.00 -9.45
N SER A 55 -19.61 -1.46 -8.28
CA SER A 55 -18.33 -1.06 -7.70
C SER A 55 -17.19 -1.75 -8.45
N ARG A 56 -16.12 -1.00 -8.68
CA ARG A 56 -14.86 -1.49 -9.23
C ARG A 56 -13.75 -1.05 -8.31
N LYS A 57 -12.91 -2.01 -7.90
CA LYS A 57 -11.76 -1.73 -7.05
C LYS A 57 -10.56 -2.54 -7.51
N GLU A 58 -9.40 -1.95 -7.38
CA GLU A 58 -8.11 -2.56 -7.64
C GLU A 58 -7.43 -2.80 -6.29
N ALA A 59 -6.87 -4.00 -6.11
CA ALA A 59 -6.07 -4.25 -4.92
C ALA A 59 -4.71 -3.58 -5.10
N ASP A 60 -4.15 -3.02 -4.03
CA ASP A 60 -2.78 -2.48 -4.11
C ASP A 60 -1.75 -3.62 -4.27
N GLY A 61 -2.11 -4.81 -3.78
CA GLY A 61 -1.40 -6.07 -3.99
C GLY A 61 -2.15 -7.24 -3.34
N GLY A 62 -1.48 -8.39 -3.24
CA GLY A 62 -2.01 -9.59 -2.60
C GLY A 62 -1.85 -10.86 -3.41
N PHE A 63 -2.66 -11.87 -3.08
CA PHE A 63 -2.50 -13.23 -3.57
C PHE A 63 -3.80 -13.81 -4.10
N ILE A 64 -3.71 -14.40 -5.29
CA ILE A 64 -4.72 -15.28 -5.86
C ILE A 64 -4.31 -16.74 -5.70
N TYR A 65 -5.31 -17.61 -5.63
CA TYR A 65 -5.11 -19.05 -5.72
C TYR A 65 -5.90 -19.60 -6.89
N GLU A 66 -5.21 -20.30 -7.78
CA GLU A 66 -5.82 -20.99 -8.91
C GLU A 66 -6.26 -22.39 -8.47
N HIS A 67 -7.57 -22.60 -8.41
CA HIS A 67 -8.12 -23.93 -8.19
C HIS A 67 -8.06 -24.77 -9.47
N LEU A 68 -8.13 -26.10 -9.31
CA LEU A 68 -8.06 -27.06 -10.42
C LEU A 68 -9.23 -26.92 -11.43
N ASP A 69 -10.30 -26.25 -11.04
CA ASP A 69 -11.45 -25.91 -11.89
C ASP A 69 -11.20 -24.69 -12.79
N GLY A 70 -10.04 -24.03 -12.66
CA GLY A 70 -9.57 -22.96 -13.54
C GLY A 70 -9.98 -21.55 -13.11
N GLU A 71 -10.70 -21.37 -12.00
CA GLU A 71 -11.04 -20.04 -11.50
C GLU A 71 -10.02 -19.54 -10.46
N ALA A 72 -9.36 -18.43 -10.80
CA ALA A 72 -8.46 -17.73 -9.89
C ALA A 72 -9.25 -16.94 -8.83
N LYS A 73 -9.20 -17.41 -7.57
CA LYS A 73 -9.87 -16.73 -6.46
C LYS A 73 -8.90 -15.82 -5.71
N MET A 74 -9.35 -14.61 -5.35
CA MET A 74 -8.62 -13.74 -4.45
C MET A 74 -8.62 -14.36 -3.05
N VAL A 75 -7.45 -14.64 -2.49
CA VAL A 75 -7.33 -15.25 -1.15
C VAL A 75 -6.88 -14.21 -0.13
N ILE A 76 -5.94 -13.35 -0.51
CA ILE A 76 -5.42 -12.28 0.33
C ILE A 76 -5.46 -10.98 -0.47
N ALA A 77 -6.12 -9.95 0.07
CA ALA A 77 -6.05 -8.60 -0.49
C ALA A 77 -5.20 -7.70 0.42
N VAL A 78 -4.28 -6.94 -0.18
CA VAL A 78 -3.52 -5.91 0.52
C VAL A 78 -4.08 -4.54 0.11
N GLN A 79 -4.33 -3.69 1.10
CA GLN A 79 -4.75 -2.31 0.93
C GLN A 79 -3.86 -1.39 1.76
N VAL A 80 -3.41 -0.31 1.15
CA VAL A 80 -2.46 0.61 1.73
C VAL A 80 -3.11 1.97 1.80
N GLY A 81 -3.35 2.47 3.01
CA GLY A 81 -3.83 3.82 3.21
C GLY A 81 -2.70 4.77 3.57
N TYR A 82 -2.38 5.67 2.64
CA TYR A 82 -1.54 6.83 2.91
C TYR A 82 -2.44 8.07 2.89
N THR A 83 -2.55 8.78 4.02
CA THR A 83 -3.34 10.02 4.18
C THR A 83 -4.87 9.86 4.14
N GLU A 84 -5.34 8.68 3.75
CA GLU A 84 -6.74 8.31 3.68
C GLU A 84 -7.37 8.16 5.08
N ALA A 85 -8.68 8.40 5.14
CA ALA A 85 -9.43 8.15 6.36
C ALA A 85 -9.48 6.64 6.60
N TYR A 86 -9.08 6.20 7.78
CA TYR A 86 -9.09 4.79 8.18
C TYR A 86 -10.45 4.10 7.95
N GLY A 87 -11.57 4.82 8.11
CA GLY A 87 -12.90 4.30 7.78
C GLY A 87 -13.03 3.82 6.34
N LYS A 88 -12.38 4.48 5.38
CA LYS A 88 -12.39 4.02 3.97
C LYS A 88 -11.65 2.70 3.79
N LEU A 89 -10.56 2.49 4.50
CA LEU A 89 -9.83 1.20 4.47
C LEU A 89 -10.67 0.08 5.08
N LEU A 90 -11.54 0.39 6.05
CA LEU A 90 -12.50 -0.58 6.57
C LEU A 90 -13.60 -0.90 5.55
N ASP A 91 -14.15 0.11 4.86
CA ASP A 91 -15.12 -0.09 3.78
C ASP A 91 -14.50 -0.98 2.67
N ASP A 92 -13.23 -0.71 2.33
CA ASP A 92 -12.47 -1.49 1.36
C ASP A 92 -12.27 -2.94 1.81
N LYS A 93 -11.94 -3.15 3.09
CA LYS A 93 -11.88 -4.49 3.68
C LYS A 93 -13.22 -5.21 3.53
N ASP A 94 -14.33 -4.58 3.86
CA ASP A 94 -15.66 -5.20 3.76
C ASP A 94 -15.99 -5.56 2.31
N MET A 95 -15.65 -4.70 1.36
CA MET A 95 -15.80 -4.99 -0.06
C MET A 95 -14.96 -6.21 -0.50
N TRP A 96 -13.71 -6.33 -0.04
CA TRP A 96 -12.86 -7.48 -0.37
C TRP A 96 -13.38 -8.78 0.26
N ILE A 97 -13.74 -8.78 1.55
CA ILE A 97 -14.21 -9.98 2.26
C ILE A 97 -15.60 -10.40 1.78
N ASN A 98 -16.56 -9.49 1.82
CA ASN A 98 -17.97 -9.79 1.57
C ASN A 98 -18.30 -9.76 0.08
N GLY A 99 -17.68 -8.87 -0.68
CA GLY A 99 -17.90 -8.75 -2.12
C GLY A 99 -17.09 -9.75 -2.95
N SER A 100 -15.78 -9.87 -2.73
CA SER A 100 -14.93 -10.76 -3.56
C SER A 100 -14.68 -12.16 -2.98
N GLY A 101 -15.07 -12.38 -1.72
CA GLY A 101 -14.81 -13.63 -1.01
C GLY A 101 -13.34 -13.81 -0.63
N ALA A 102 -12.59 -12.73 -0.41
CA ALA A 102 -11.22 -12.80 0.09
C ALA A 102 -11.19 -13.39 1.50
N ASN A 103 -10.29 -14.35 1.74
CA ASN A 103 -10.18 -15.01 3.03
C ASN A 103 -9.48 -14.11 4.07
N VAL A 104 -8.53 -13.29 3.60
CA VAL A 104 -7.73 -12.38 4.42
C VAL A 104 -7.65 -11.01 3.76
N VAL A 105 -7.72 -9.95 4.55
CA VAL A 105 -7.39 -8.58 4.12
C VAL A 105 -6.32 -8.02 5.04
N VAL A 106 -5.25 -7.50 4.46
CA VAL A 106 -4.17 -6.81 5.16
C VAL A 106 -4.27 -5.31 4.88
N LEU A 107 -4.52 -4.53 5.91
CA LEU A 107 -4.54 -3.07 5.84
C LEU A 107 -3.21 -2.53 6.35
N VAL A 108 -2.53 -1.73 5.53
CA VAL A 108 -1.33 -0.98 5.90
C VAL A 108 -1.71 0.47 6.08
N CYS A 109 -1.63 0.96 7.31
CA CYS A 109 -2.15 2.27 7.65
C CYS A 109 -1.01 3.22 8.02
N PHE A 110 -0.93 4.33 7.30
CA PHE A 110 0.01 5.42 7.58
C PHE A 110 -0.76 6.64 8.08
N LYS A 111 -0.44 7.09 9.30
CA LYS A 111 -0.94 8.37 9.83
C LYS A 111 0.18 9.40 9.83
N GLU A 112 -0.08 10.50 9.14
CA GLU A 112 0.82 11.64 9.11
C GLU A 112 0.14 12.92 9.62
N LYS A 113 0.96 13.85 10.09
CA LYS A 113 0.54 15.17 10.55
C LYS A 113 1.51 16.26 10.06
N PRO A 114 1.02 17.30 9.38
CA PRO A 114 -0.34 17.42 8.82
C PRO A 114 -0.55 16.41 7.68
N ARG A 115 -1.82 16.09 7.38
CA ARG A 115 -2.14 15.27 6.21
C ARG A 115 -1.76 16.00 4.92
N PHE A 116 -1.36 15.22 3.93
CA PHE A 116 -1.06 15.64 2.58
C PHE A 116 -2.15 16.54 2.05
N LYS A 117 -1.70 17.61 1.40
CA LYS A 117 -2.55 18.52 0.66
C LYS A 117 -1.89 18.73 -0.68
N HIS A 118 -2.63 18.47 -1.76
CA HIS A 118 -2.13 18.76 -3.09
C HIS A 118 -1.67 20.22 -3.18
N PRO A 119 -0.51 20.50 -3.79
CA PRO A 119 -0.07 21.87 -3.94
C PRO A 119 -1.07 22.68 -4.77
N ALA A 120 -1.55 23.79 -4.21
CA ALA A 120 -2.48 24.70 -4.88
C ALA A 120 -1.78 25.76 -5.75
N THR A 121 -0.45 25.78 -5.77
CA THR A 121 0.36 26.89 -6.28
C THR A 121 0.57 26.85 -7.79
N ARG A 122 0.48 28.02 -8.45
CA ARG A 122 0.77 28.22 -9.89
C ARG A 122 2.17 27.75 -10.31
N ARG A 123 3.15 27.76 -9.40
CA ARG A 123 4.55 27.33 -9.67
C ARG A 123 4.69 25.91 -10.21
N TYR A 124 3.74 25.02 -9.93
CA TYR A 124 3.75 23.66 -10.49
C TYR A 124 3.20 23.60 -11.92
N ARG A 125 2.40 24.58 -12.35
CA ARG A 125 1.88 24.68 -13.73
C ARG A 125 2.94 25.14 -14.73
N GLU A 126 4.01 25.74 -14.25
CA GLU A 126 5.11 26.28 -15.06
C GLU A 126 6.25 25.25 -15.27
N ILE A 127 6.11 24.04 -14.73
CA ILE A 127 7.06 22.95 -14.95
C ILE A 127 6.91 22.45 -16.39
N THR A 128 7.89 22.78 -17.23
CA THR A 128 7.94 22.35 -18.63
C THR A 128 8.63 20.99 -18.80
N ASP A 129 9.65 20.72 -17.99
CA ASP A 129 10.32 19.41 -17.91
C ASP A 129 10.02 18.74 -16.56
N TRP A 130 8.91 18.01 -16.53
CA TRP A 130 8.49 17.29 -15.33
C TRP A 130 9.45 16.16 -14.94
N ARG A 131 10.23 15.60 -15.88
CA ARG A 131 11.16 14.50 -15.59
C ARG A 131 12.40 15.01 -14.88
N ALA A 132 12.98 16.11 -15.36
CA ALA A 132 14.10 16.77 -14.69
C ALA A 132 13.68 17.26 -13.30
N GLU A 133 12.51 17.90 -13.21
CA GLU A 133 11.96 18.37 -11.94
C GLU A 133 11.75 17.23 -10.93
N LYS A 134 11.19 16.11 -11.38
CA LYS A 134 11.03 14.88 -10.60
C LYS A 134 12.36 14.36 -10.08
N ALA A 135 13.41 14.37 -10.90
CA ALA A 135 14.73 13.91 -10.47
C ALA A 135 15.33 14.81 -9.37
N VAL A 136 15.12 16.13 -9.48
CA VAL A 136 15.55 17.10 -8.47
C VAL A 136 14.77 16.92 -7.16
N MET A 137 13.45 16.81 -7.24
CA MET A 137 12.59 16.56 -6.08
C MET A 137 12.97 15.25 -5.38
N SER A 138 13.12 14.16 -6.13
CA SER A 138 13.50 12.84 -5.59
C SER A 138 14.83 12.91 -4.83
N ARG A 139 15.83 13.63 -5.37
CA ARG A 139 17.11 13.82 -4.69
C ARG A 139 16.97 14.61 -3.40
N ALA A 140 16.31 15.77 -3.45
CA ALA A 140 16.15 16.65 -2.29
C ALA A 140 15.36 15.98 -1.15
N VAL A 141 14.28 15.28 -1.50
CA VAL A 141 13.47 14.51 -0.56
C VAL A 141 14.25 13.32 -0.01
N GLY A 142 14.99 12.59 -0.86
CA GLY A 142 15.81 11.44 -0.46
C GLY A 142 16.91 11.79 0.54
N GLU A 143 17.59 12.92 0.33
CA GLU A 143 18.62 13.43 1.26
C GLU A 143 18.02 13.79 2.62
N THR A 144 16.91 14.53 2.61
CA THR A 144 16.17 14.91 3.84
C THR A 144 15.70 13.68 4.59
N ALA A 145 15.14 12.71 3.88
CA ALA A 145 14.67 11.46 4.44
C ALA A 145 15.77 10.64 5.11
N GLN A 146 16.93 10.53 4.47
CA GLN A 146 18.04 9.75 4.99
C GLN A 146 18.53 10.32 6.33
N LEU A 147 18.61 11.65 6.43
CA LEU A 147 18.97 12.34 7.66
C LEU A 147 17.91 12.14 8.75
N SER A 148 16.63 12.32 8.42
CA SER A 148 15.54 12.10 9.39
C SER A 148 15.56 10.67 9.93
N VAL A 149 15.73 9.67 9.05
CA VAL A 149 15.81 8.24 9.44
C VAL A 149 16.95 7.99 10.43
N GLN A 150 18.13 8.57 10.20
CA GLN A 150 19.27 8.43 11.11
C GLN A 150 18.98 9.02 12.50
N GLN A 151 18.08 10.00 12.58
CA GLN A 151 17.65 10.65 13.80
C GLN A 151 16.40 10.01 14.42
N GLY A 152 15.88 8.91 13.83
CA GLY A 152 14.62 8.28 14.27
C GLY A 152 13.38 9.13 13.97
N TYR A 153 13.53 10.13 13.10
CA TYR A 153 12.50 11.07 12.69
C TYR A 153 12.00 10.73 11.29
N TYR A 154 10.70 10.91 11.03
CA TYR A 154 10.08 10.44 9.79
C TYR A 154 9.18 11.52 9.20
N GLY A 155 9.78 12.51 8.51
CA GLY A 155 9.08 13.63 7.88
C GLY A 155 8.97 14.83 8.81
N PRO A 156 8.52 16.01 8.35
CA PRO A 156 7.88 16.27 7.06
C PRO A 156 8.86 16.23 5.88
N LEU A 157 8.32 16.00 4.69
CA LEU A 157 9.05 16.09 3.43
C LEU A 157 8.60 17.33 2.68
N GLU A 158 9.52 18.28 2.54
CA GLU A 158 9.27 19.56 1.89
C GLU A 158 10.07 19.69 0.61
N TYR A 159 9.44 20.22 -0.42
CA TYR A 159 10.11 20.58 -1.67
C TYR A 159 9.42 21.80 -2.28
N ARG A 160 10.20 22.82 -2.66
CA ARG A 160 9.72 24.13 -3.15
C ARG A 160 8.73 24.83 -2.21
N ASN A 161 9.02 24.82 -0.90
CA ASN A 161 8.17 25.39 0.15
C ASN A 161 6.76 24.78 0.20
N HIS A 162 6.62 23.56 -0.31
CA HIS A 162 5.41 22.78 -0.23
C HIS A 162 5.69 21.50 0.53
N MET A 163 4.81 21.17 1.47
CA MET A 163 4.87 19.95 2.25
C MET A 163 4.15 18.82 1.52
N TRP A 164 4.93 17.90 0.98
CA TRP A 164 4.43 16.76 0.22
C TRP A 164 4.04 15.58 1.10
N ALA A 165 4.64 15.48 2.30
CA ALA A 165 4.27 14.53 3.33
C ALA A 165 4.44 15.19 4.69
N GLY A 166 3.50 14.94 5.59
CA GLY A 166 3.63 15.34 6.98
C GLY A 166 4.65 14.47 7.71
N GLU A 167 4.79 14.74 9.01
CA GLU A 167 5.49 13.84 9.91
C GLU A 167 4.65 12.57 10.10
N LEU A 168 5.27 11.40 9.91
CA LEU A 168 4.67 10.10 10.15
C LEU A 168 4.56 9.85 11.65
N THR A 169 3.33 10.00 12.15
CA THR A 169 3.00 9.81 13.56
C THR A 169 2.75 8.36 13.94
N GLU A 170 2.25 7.55 13.00
CA GLU A 170 1.88 6.15 13.29
C GLU A 170 1.91 5.32 12.00
N VAL A 171 2.41 4.10 12.12
CA VAL A 171 2.28 3.05 11.11
C VAL A 171 1.83 1.78 11.80
N PHE A 172 0.77 1.17 11.29
CA PHE A 172 0.32 -0.12 11.80
C PHE A 172 -0.21 -0.98 10.66
N ILE A 173 -0.13 -2.29 10.89
CA ILE A 173 -0.72 -3.29 10.02
C ILE A 173 -1.87 -3.95 10.78
N GLU A 174 -2.96 -4.16 10.05
CA GLU A 174 -4.13 -4.81 10.57
C GLU A 174 -4.57 -5.94 9.65
N VAL A 175 -4.76 -7.12 10.22
CA VAL A 175 -5.11 -8.33 9.48
C VAL A 175 -6.53 -8.74 9.87
N TRP A 176 -7.38 -8.84 8.85
CA TRP A 176 -8.77 -9.28 8.96
C TRP A 176 -8.94 -10.63 8.27
N ARG A 177 -9.76 -11.51 8.84
CA ARG A 177 -10.06 -12.83 8.27
C ARG A 177 -11.56 -13.04 8.18
N GLN A 178 -12.03 -13.66 7.09
CA GLN A 178 -13.45 -13.87 6.82
C GLN A 178 -14.20 -14.65 7.92
N TYR A 179 -13.54 -15.62 8.58
CA TYR A 179 -14.18 -16.51 9.55
C TYR A 179 -13.86 -16.21 11.02
N SER A 180 -13.11 -15.13 11.29
CA SER A 180 -12.88 -14.67 12.65
C SER A 180 -13.14 -13.17 12.71
N HIS A 181 -14.12 -12.74 13.50
CA HIS A 181 -14.28 -11.35 13.90
C HIS A 181 -13.07 -10.83 14.74
N ASN A 182 -11.99 -11.61 14.85
CA ASN A 182 -10.78 -11.26 15.57
C ASN A 182 -9.89 -10.37 14.71
N ARG A 183 -9.77 -9.14 15.18
CA ARG A 183 -8.81 -8.14 14.72
C ARG A 183 -7.42 -8.48 15.28
N MET A 184 -6.43 -8.73 14.43
CA MET A 184 -5.02 -8.73 14.84
C MET A 184 -4.37 -7.44 14.37
N VAL A 185 -3.82 -6.67 15.32
CA VAL A 185 -3.06 -5.45 15.06
C VAL A 185 -1.59 -5.71 15.37
N SER A 186 -0.71 -5.47 14.41
CA SER A 186 0.73 -5.49 14.61
C SER A 186 1.34 -4.14 14.24
N SER A 187 2.28 -3.66 15.05
CA SER A 187 3.07 -2.46 14.76
C SER A 187 4.35 -2.90 14.06
N ILE A 188 4.61 -2.40 12.85
CA ILE A 188 5.86 -2.67 12.12
C ILE A 188 6.86 -1.54 12.37
N ALA A 189 8.15 -1.90 12.41
CA ALA A 189 9.26 -0.96 12.51
C ALA A 189 9.27 0.04 11.34
N SER A 190 9.12 1.31 11.67
CA SER A 190 8.87 2.47 10.79
C SER A 190 9.97 2.80 9.77
N LEU A 191 11.18 2.27 9.94
CA LEU A 191 12.39 2.71 9.23
C LEU A 191 12.38 2.38 7.72
N PHE A 192 11.90 1.19 7.33
CA PHE A 192 11.88 0.75 5.93
C PHE A 192 10.71 1.34 5.15
N LEU A 193 9.52 1.40 5.77
CA LEU A 193 8.34 1.99 5.15
C LEU A 193 8.52 3.51 4.93
N TRP A 194 9.29 4.18 5.78
CA TRP A 194 9.64 5.58 5.54
C TRP A 194 10.63 5.77 4.38
N ARG A 195 11.67 4.92 4.27
CA ARG A 195 12.58 4.94 3.11
C ARG A 195 11.83 4.74 1.79
N MET A 196 10.77 3.94 1.82
CA MET A 196 9.86 3.72 0.68
C MET A 196 9.02 4.97 0.34
N ILE A 197 8.44 5.66 1.33
CA ILE A 197 7.71 6.93 1.11
C ILE A 197 8.62 7.95 0.40
N CYS A 198 9.86 8.06 0.88
CA CYS A 198 10.82 9.04 0.37
C CYS A 198 11.32 8.73 -1.05
N SER A 199 11.47 7.45 -1.38
CA SER A 199 11.84 7.00 -2.73
C SER A 199 10.69 7.17 -3.75
N ASN A 200 9.44 7.26 -3.28
CA ASN A 200 8.23 7.35 -4.11
C ASN A 200 7.67 8.77 -4.25
N MET A 201 8.23 9.75 -3.54
CA MET A 201 7.94 11.16 -3.79
C MET A 201 8.28 11.61 -5.21
N ALA A 202 9.01 10.77 -5.95
CA ALA A 202 9.21 10.88 -7.39
C ALA A 202 7.93 10.67 -8.24
N TYR A 203 6.78 10.28 -7.69
CA TYR A 203 5.54 10.02 -8.46
C TYR A 203 4.41 11.03 -8.19
N PHE A 204 4.71 12.12 -7.48
CA PHE A 204 3.82 13.26 -7.29
C PHE A 204 4.02 14.34 -8.37
#